data_AF-A0A1G7M792-F1
#
_entry.id   AF-A0A1G7M792-F1
#
_cell.length_a   1.000
_cell.length_b   1.000
_cell.length_c   1.000
_cell.angle_alpha   90.00
_cell.angle_beta   90.00
_cell.angle_gamma   90.00
#
_symmetry.space_group_name_H-M   'P 1'
#
loop_
_entity.id
_entity.type
_entity.pdbx_description
1 polymer ?
#
loop_
_entity_poly.entity_id
_entity_poly.type
_entity_poly.pdbx_seq_one_letter_code
_entity_poly.pdbx_strand_id
1 'polypeptide(L)'
;MADVPMEAALAAIWKKNLQQTRDRLTLLKRAADHLSTTRTLEEDLRANAVSTAHKMAGSLGMFGLHSATEAARAIEQSLDHEGLPQPERLQEQVDALATILTPHLCD
;
A
#
# COMPACT_ATOMS: atom_id res chain seq x y z
N MET A 1 4.08 -36.02 11.36
CA MET A 1 3.69 -34.66 10.93
C MET A 1 4.93 -34.04 10.32
N ALA A 2 4.93 -33.76 9.02
CA ALA A 2 6.08 -33.10 8.40
C ALA A 2 6.19 -31.69 8.98
N ASP A 3 7.37 -31.35 9.49
CA ASP A 3 7.72 -29.97 9.86
C ASP A 3 7.64 -29.14 8.58
N VAL A 4 6.69 -28.22 8.52
CA VAL A 4 6.58 -27.32 7.37
C VAL A 4 7.72 -26.33 7.52
N PRO A 5 8.68 -26.27 6.59
CA PRO A 5 9.77 -25.31 6.69
C PRO A 5 9.15 -23.91 6.80
N MET A 6 9.68 -23.11 7.73
CA MET A 6 9.11 -21.80 8.10
C MET A 6 8.85 -20.90 6.88
N GLU A 7 9.69 -21.02 5.85
CA GLU A 7 9.57 -20.36 4.55
C GLU A 7 8.27 -20.73 3.81
N ALA A 8 7.89 -22.01 3.79
CA ALA A 8 6.66 -22.47 3.14
C ALA A 8 5.40 -22.02 3.89
N ALA A 9 5.46 -21.98 5.23
CA ALA A 9 4.37 -21.44 6.04
C ALA A 9 4.18 -19.92 5.80
N LEU A 10 5.28 -19.17 5.72
CA LEU A 10 5.27 -17.74 5.39
C LEU A 10 4.73 -17.48 3.98
N ALA A 11 5.13 -18.28 2.99
CA ALA A 11 4.61 -18.17 1.62
C ALA A 11 3.09 -18.42 1.54
N ALA A 12 2.58 -19.40 2.30
CA ALA A 12 1.14 -19.67 2.36
C ALA A 12 0.35 -18.52 3.02
N ILE A 13 0.91 -17.89 4.04
CA ILE A 13 0.32 -16.70 4.68
C ILE A 13 0.38 -15.50 3.72
N TRP A 14 1.50 -15.30 3.03
CA TRP A 14 1.65 -14.27 2.02
C TRP A 14 0.60 -14.40 0.91
N LYS A 15 0.36 -15.60 0.38
CA LYS A 15 -0.69 -15.84 -0.63
C LYS A 15 -2.08 -15.41 -0.17
N LYS A 16 -2.41 -15.59 1.10
CA LYS A 16 -3.68 -15.10 1.68
C LYS A 16 -3.70 -13.56 1.79
N ASN A 17 -2.54 -12.95 2.00
CA ASN A 17 -2.37 -11.50 2.09
C ASN A 17 -2.34 -10.81 0.70
N LEU A 18 -2.07 -11.54 -0.39
CA LEU A 18 -2.03 -10.98 -1.74
C LEU A 18 -3.31 -10.26 -2.14
N GLN A 19 -4.47 -10.88 -1.91
CA GLN A 19 -5.75 -10.24 -2.26
C GLN A 19 -5.93 -8.93 -1.49
N GLN A 20 -5.67 -8.96 -0.18
CA GLN A 20 -5.75 -7.76 0.65
C GLN A 20 -4.76 -6.68 0.19
N THR A 21 -3.54 -7.07 -0.23
CA THR A 21 -2.55 -6.13 -0.76
C THR A 21 -3.03 -5.49 -2.06
N ARG A 22 -3.64 -6.26 -2.97
CA ARG A 22 -4.23 -5.75 -4.22
C ARG A 22 -5.38 -4.77 -3.95
N ASP A 23 -6.29 -5.13 -3.04
CA ASP A 23 -7.44 -4.28 -2.69
C ASP A 23 -6.98 -2.96 -2.08
N ARG A 24 -6.01 -3.03 -1.16
CA ARG A 24 -5.41 -1.85 -0.53
C ARG A 24 -4.70 -0.97 -1.56
N LEU A 25 -3.91 -1.55 -2.47
CA LEU A 25 -3.25 -0.79 -3.54
C LEU A 25 -4.27 -0.11 -4.46
N THR A 26 -5.40 -0.77 -4.73
CA THR A 26 -6.49 -0.20 -5.52
C THR A 26 -7.11 1.01 -4.84
N LEU A 27 -7.31 0.96 -3.51
CA LEU A 27 -7.80 2.12 -2.75
C LEU A 27 -6.81 3.30 -2.82
N LEU A 28 -5.51 3.04 -2.67
CA LEU A 28 -4.49 4.09 -2.76
C LEU A 28 -4.44 4.73 -4.15
N LYS A 29 -4.55 3.93 -5.22
CA LYS A 29 -4.69 4.41 -6.60
C LYS A 29 -5.91 5.29 -6.76
N ARG A 30 -7.07 4.85 -6.26
CA ARG A 30 -8.31 5.65 -6.30
C ARG A 30 -8.14 7.00 -5.60
N ALA A 31 -7.47 7.05 -4.45
CA ALA A 31 -7.21 8.31 -3.75
C ALA A 31 -6.32 9.25 -4.57
N ALA A 32 -5.24 8.74 -5.16
CA ALA A 32 -4.36 9.50 -6.04
C ALA A 32 -5.08 10.02 -7.30
N ASP A 33 -5.83 9.15 -7.99
CA ASP A 33 -6.60 9.49 -9.18
C ASP A 33 -7.67 10.55 -8.88
N HIS A 34 -8.38 10.40 -7.76
CA HIS A 34 -9.40 11.36 -7.35
C HIS A 34 -8.78 12.74 -7.07
N LEU A 35 -7.69 12.77 -6.31
CA LEU A 35 -6.98 14.02 -6.03
C LEU A 35 -6.41 14.68 -7.30
N SER A 36 -5.88 13.89 -8.23
CA SER A 36 -5.36 14.36 -9.52
C SER A 36 -6.43 15.00 -10.39
N THR A 37 -7.62 14.40 -10.43
CA THR A 37 -8.73 14.81 -11.30
C THR A 37 -9.58 15.94 -10.71
N THR A 38 -9.90 15.89 -9.42
CA THR A 38 -10.82 16.85 -8.78
C THR A 38 -10.10 17.96 -8.03
N ARG A 39 -8.79 17.80 -7.76
CA ARG A 39 -8.00 18.68 -6.86
C ARG A 39 -8.61 18.76 -5.45
N THR A 40 -9.39 17.76 -5.06
CA THR A 40 -9.99 17.60 -3.74
C THR A 40 -9.85 16.15 -3.29
N LEU A 41 -10.00 15.90 -2.00
CA LEU A 41 -10.07 14.54 -1.46
C LEU A 41 -11.10 14.53 -0.34
N GLU A 42 -12.15 13.71 -0.49
CA GLU A 42 -13.17 13.54 0.53
C GLU A 42 -12.54 13.00 1.83
N GLU A 43 -12.96 13.52 2.98
CA GLU A 43 -12.37 13.17 4.28
C GLU A 43 -12.42 11.66 4.54
N ASP A 44 -13.55 11.01 4.21
CA ASP A 44 -13.69 9.56 4.35
C ASP A 44 -12.71 8.79 3.44
N LEU A 45 -12.49 9.26 2.21
CA LEU A 45 -11.53 8.64 1.30
C LEU A 45 -10.10 8.86 1.79
N ARG A 46 -9.77 10.06 2.27
CA ARG A 46 -8.46 10.40 2.86
C ARG A 46 -8.18 9.54 4.09
N ALA A 47 -9.08 9.48 5.06
CA ALA A 47 -8.94 8.68 6.28
C ALA A 47 -8.79 7.18 5.97
N ASN A 48 -9.58 6.66 5.03
CA ASN A 48 -9.46 5.27 4.60
C ASN A 48 -8.12 4.99 3.90
N ALA A 49 -7.63 5.92 3.09
CA ALA A 49 -6.33 5.80 2.42
C ALA A 49 -5.17 5.87 3.42
N VAL A 50 -5.19 6.76 4.42
CA VAL A 50 -4.22 6.80 5.53
C VAL A 50 -4.18 5.46 6.27
N SER A 51 -5.34 4.97 6.75
CA SER A 51 -5.43 3.70 7.46
C SER A 51 -4.93 2.52 6.61
N THR A 52 -5.19 2.58 5.31
CA THR A 52 -4.76 1.55 4.37
C THR A 52 -3.25 1.56 4.14
N ALA A 53 -2.65 2.74 3.97
CA ALA A 53 -1.21 2.91 3.85
C ALA A 53 -0.49 2.43 5.11
N HIS A 54 -0.99 2.79 6.29
CA HIS A 54 -0.48 2.31 7.58
C HIS A 54 -0.50 0.78 7.69
N LYS A 55 -1.65 0.16 7.44
CA LYS A 55 -1.81 -1.31 7.48
C LYS A 55 -0.92 -2.00 6.45
N MET A 56 -0.74 -1.38 5.29
CA MET A 56 0.12 -1.90 4.24
C MET A 56 1.60 -1.85 4.67
N ALA A 57 2.08 -0.73 5.21
CA ALA A 57 3.43 -0.63 5.77
C ALA A 57 3.68 -1.69 6.86
N GLY A 58 2.74 -1.87 7.78
CA GLY A 58 2.83 -2.90 8.82
C GLY A 58 2.92 -4.33 8.26
N SER A 59 2.03 -4.69 7.33
CA SER A 59 2.05 -6.04 6.74
C SER A 59 3.28 -6.29 5.87
N LEU A 60 3.69 -5.34 5.04
CA LEU A 60 4.86 -5.48 4.18
C LEU A 60 6.15 -5.61 4.99
N GLY A 61 6.25 -4.87 6.10
CA GLY A 61 7.37 -4.98 7.03
C GLY A 61 7.47 -6.36 7.68
N MET A 62 6.34 -6.97 8.04
CA MET A 62 6.29 -8.34 8.58
C MET A 62 6.83 -9.37 7.57
N PHE A 63 6.65 -9.16 6.26
CA PHE A 63 7.19 -10.02 5.20
C PHE A 63 8.60 -9.63 4.73
N GLY A 64 9.25 -8.66 5.38
CA GLY A 64 10.61 -8.22 5.03
C GLY A 64 10.69 -7.35 3.77
N LEU A 65 9.56 -6.87 3.24
CA LEU A 65 9.50 -6.01 2.05
C LEU A 65 9.81 -4.56 2.41
N HIS A 66 11.07 -4.28 2.74
CA HIS A 66 11.48 -2.99 3.30
C HIS A 66 11.21 -1.81 2.35
N SER A 67 11.59 -1.91 1.08
CA SER A 67 11.33 -0.84 0.10
C SER A 67 9.83 -0.55 -0.08
N ALA A 68 9.00 -1.59 -0.06
CA ALA A 68 7.55 -1.45 -0.17
C ALA A 68 6.95 -0.83 1.11
N THR A 69 7.53 -1.14 2.27
CA THR A 69 7.16 -0.56 3.56
C THR A 69 7.42 0.94 3.58
N GLU A 70 8.61 1.37 3.13
CA GLU A 70 8.97 2.79 3.07
C GLU A 70 8.10 3.56 2.07
N ALA A 71 7.80 2.97 0.91
CA ALA A 71 6.88 3.55 -0.05
C ALA A 71 5.46 3.73 0.53
N ALA A 72 4.94 2.72 1.23
CA ALA A 72 3.64 2.80 1.89
C ALA A 72 3.61 3.87 3.01
N ARG A 73 4.69 4.00 3.80
CA ARG A 73 4.83 5.05 4.82
C ARG A 73 4.87 6.46 4.21
N ALA A 74 5.52 6.63 3.07
CA ALA A 74 5.57 7.91 2.40
C ALA A 74 4.18 8.37 1.93
N ILE A 75 3.33 7.42 1.48
CA ILE A 75 1.92 7.67 1.14
C ILE A 75 1.12 8.03 2.40
N GLU A 76 1.27 7.25 3.48
CA GLU A 76 0.63 7.51 4.78
C GLU A 76 0.92 8.94 5.24
N GLN A 77 2.19 9.35 5.28
CA GLN A 77 2.62 10.68 5.71
C GLN A 77 2.09 11.80 4.79
N SER A 78 2.13 11.61 3.47
CA SER A 78 1.56 12.58 2.52
C SER A 78 0.06 12.79 2.74
N LEU A 79 -0.66 11.72 3.06
CA LEU A 79 -2.11 11.76 3.27
C LEU A 79 -2.51 12.23 4.66
N ASP A 80 -1.69 11.98 5.69
CA ASP A 80 -1.97 12.35 7.09
C ASP A 80 -1.58 13.81 7.41
N HIS A 81 -0.68 14.40 6.62
CA HIS A 81 -0.26 15.79 6.78
C HIS A 81 -1.41 16.79 6.61
N GLU A 82 -1.34 17.93 7.30
CA GLU A 82 -2.33 19.00 7.19
C GLU A 82 -2.43 19.53 5.75
N GLY A 83 -3.66 19.61 5.24
CA GLY A 83 -3.93 20.01 3.86
C GLY A 83 -3.87 18.85 2.86
N LEU A 84 -4.06 19.17 1.59
CA LEU A 84 -3.99 18.19 0.51
C LEU A 84 -2.53 18.02 0.06
N PRO A 85 -2.06 16.78 -0.15
CA PRO A 85 -0.77 16.57 -0.79
C PRO A 85 -0.79 17.11 -2.22
N GLN A 86 0.40 17.38 -2.77
CA GLN A 86 0.52 17.66 -4.20
C GLN A 86 0.06 16.42 -4.98
N PRO A 87 -0.89 16.54 -5.93
CA PRO A 87 -1.45 15.39 -6.62
C PRO A 87 -0.39 14.58 -7.37
N GLU A 88 0.56 15.25 -8.00
CA GLU A 88 1.66 14.65 -8.75
C GLU A 88 2.57 13.83 -7.81
N ARG A 89 2.85 14.35 -6.61
CA ARG A 89 3.63 13.64 -5.58
C ARG A 89 2.92 12.40 -5.08
N LEU A 90 1.62 12.48 -4.79
CA LEU A 90 0.85 11.31 -4.32
C LEU A 90 0.80 10.23 -5.40
N GLN A 91 0.63 10.61 -6.66
CA GLN A 91 0.65 9.70 -7.79
C GLN A 91 2.00 8.97 -7.91
N GLU A 92 3.11 9.71 -7.89
CA GLU A 92 4.46 9.14 -7.94
C GLU A 92 4.71 8.14 -6.80
N GLN A 93 4.27 8.45 -5.58
CA GLN A 93 4.41 7.56 -4.44
C GLN A 93 3.61 6.26 -4.61
N VAL A 94 2.37 6.34 -5.11
CA VAL A 94 1.51 5.18 -5.37
C VAL A 94 2.05 4.32 -6.52
N ASP A 95 2.55 4.95 -7.58
CA ASP A 95 3.14 4.24 -8.71
C ASP A 95 4.44 3.53 -8.30
N ALA A 96 5.29 4.17 -7.50
CA ALA A 96 6.49 3.54 -6.95
C ALA A 96 6.14 2.30 -6.11
N LEU A 97 5.15 2.41 -5.22
CA LEU A 97 4.66 1.27 -4.44
C LEU A 97 4.14 0.15 -5.36
N ALA A 98 3.37 0.49 -6.40
CA ALA A 98 2.86 -0.49 -7.36
C ALA A 98 3.99 -1.19 -8.12
N THR A 99 5.01 -0.46 -8.58
CA THR A 99 6.18 -1.02 -9.26
C THR A 99 6.93 -2.00 -8.35
N ILE A 100 7.15 -1.64 -7.08
CA ILE A 100 7.81 -2.51 -6.11
C ILE A 100 6.99 -3.79 -5.86
N LEU A 101 5.66 -3.68 -5.77
CA LEU A 101 4.79 -4.81 -5.48
C LEU A 101 4.52 -5.71 -6.69
N THR A 102 4.64 -5.20 -7.92
CA THR A 102 4.34 -5.93 -9.16
C THR A 102 4.93 -7.35 -9.20
N PRO A 103 6.25 -7.58 -8.96
CA PRO A 103 6.81 -8.93 -8.98
C PRO A 103 6.18 -9.87 -7.94
N HIS A 104 5.73 -9.33 -6.80
CA HIS A 104 5.12 -10.12 -5.73
C HIS A 104 3.62 -10.37 -5.92
N LEU A 105 2.97 -9.62 -6.81
CA LEU A 105 1.54 -9.71 -7.10
C LEU A 105 1.23 -10.56 -8.34
N CYS A 106 2.23 -11.03 -9.08
CA CYS A 106 2.06 -11.89 -10.25
C CYS A 106 2.19 -13.40 -9.95
N ASP A 107 2.59 -13.77 -8.73
CA ASP A 107 2.71 -15.14 -8.21
C ASP A 107 1.39 -15.70 -7.61
#